data_AF-A0A2E5MKZ3-F1
#
_entry.id   AF-A0A2E5MKZ3-F1
#
_cell.length_a   1.000
_cell.length_b   1.000
_cell.length_c   1.000
_cell.angle_alpha   90.00
_cell.angle_beta   90.00
_cell.angle_gamma   90.00
#
_symmetry.space_group_name_H-M   'P 1'
#
loop_
_entity.id
_entity.type
_entity.pdbx_description
1 polymer ?
#
loop_
_entity_poly.entity_id
_entity_poly.type
_entity_poly.pdbx_seq_one_letter_code
_entity_poly.pdbx_strand_id
1 'polypeptide(L)' 'MVIIMPAKSSAFVRTLKVWNQRSAERRSLRRDINRDNVAMIERDIGLAPGSLLREANKPFWRS' A
#
# COMPACT_ATOMS: atom_id res chain seq x y z
N MET A 1 25.02 -3.52 -39.46
CA MET A 1 24.99 -2.99 -38.08
C MET A 1 23.53 -3.05 -37.61
N VAL A 2 23.17 -3.98 -36.72
CA VAL A 2 21.78 -4.18 -36.28
C VAL A 2 21.56 -3.35 -35.01
N ILE A 3 20.67 -2.37 -35.07
CA ILE A 3 20.28 -1.56 -33.92
C ILE A 3 19.11 -2.29 -33.24
N ILE A 4 19.40 -2.94 -32.11
CA ILE A 4 18.38 -3.48 -31.20
C ILE A 4 17.84 -2.29 -30.40
N MET A 5 16.63 -1.82 -30.72
CA MET A 5 15.93 -0.88 -29.85
C MET A 5 15.51 -1.59 -28.55
N PRO A 6 15.81 -1.04 -27.35
CA PRO A 6 15.37 -1.64 -26.10
C PRO A 6 13.84 -1.57 -25.98
N ALA A 7 13.23 -2.73 -25.74
CA ALA A 7 11.79 -2.88 -25.59
C ALA A 7 11.26 -2.05 -24.40
N LYS A 8 10.67 -0.88 -24.69
CA LYS A 8 9.99 -0.03 -23.69
C LYS A 8 8.82 -0.74 -22.98
N SER A 9 8.29 -1.82 -23.56
CA SER A 9 7.18 -2.61 -23.00
C SER A 9 7.51 -3.30 -21.68
N SER A 10 8.76 -3.76 -21.50
CA SER A 10 9.21 -4.48 -20.29
C SER A 10 9.21 -3.59 -19.04
N ALA A 11 9.67 -2.35 -19.18
CA ALA A 11 9.73 -1.40 -18.06
C ALA A 11 8.33 -0.98 -17.60
N PHE A 12 7.41 -0.72 -18.54
CA PHE A 12 6.04 -0.36 -18.24
C PHE A 12 5.30 -1.48 -17.50
N VAL A 13 5.41 -2.72 -17.98
CA VAL A 13 4.80 -3.89 -17.33
C VAL A 13 5.39 -4.12 -15.93
N ARG A 14 6.70 -3.94 -15.75
CA ARG A 14 7.34 -4.00 -14.43
C ARG A 14 6.81 -2.92 -13.48
N THR A 15 6.68 -1.68 -13.96
CA THR A 15 6.12 -0.58 -13.18
C THR A 15 4.68 -0.90 -12.75
N LEU A 16 3.82 -1.36 -13.67
CA LEU A 16 2.46 -1.74 -13.32
C LEU A 16 2.41 -2.88 -12.30
N LYS A 17 3.29 -3.87 -12.43
CA LYS A 17 3.39 -4.97 -11.45
C LYS A 17 3.74 -4.46 -10.06
N VAL A 18 4.72 -3.56 -9.95
CA VAL A 18 5.11 -2.94 -8.67
C VAL A 18 3.97 -2.12 -8.08
N TRP A 19 3.25 -1.37 -8.92
CA TRP A 19 2.12 -0.56 -8.48
C TRP A 19 0.96 -1.43 -7.96
N ASN A 20 0.65 -2.51 -8.66
CA ASN A 20 -0.34 -3.49 -8.22
C ASN A 20 0.07 -4.16 -6.90
N GLN A 21 1.34 -4.54 -6.78
CA GLN A 21 1.85 -5.12 -5.53
C GLN A 21 1.72 -4.14 -4.36
N ARG A 22 2.14 -2.88 -4.54
CA ARG A 22 2.00 -1.83 -3.51
C ARG A 22 0.54 -1.56 -3.15
N SER A 23 -0.36 -1.58 -4.12
CA SER A 23 -1.80 -1.46 -3.85
C SER A 23 -2.32 -2.64 -3.04
N ALA A 24 -1.92 -3.86 -3.36
CA ALA A 24 -2.29 -5.05 -2.59
C ALA A 24 -1.75 -5.00 -1.15
N GLU A 25 -0.51 -4.57 -0.96
CA GLU A 25 0.12 -4.37 0.36
C GLU A 25 -0.68 -3.36 1.20
N ARG A 26 -1.03 -2.20 0.64
CA ARG A 26 -1.87 -1.20 1.33
C ARG A 26 -3.24 -1.74 1.73
N ARG A 27 -3.88 -2.52 0.85
CA ARG A 27 -5.17 -3.17 1.18
C ARG A 27 -5.03 -4.22 2.27
N SER A 28 -3.91 -4.95 2.32
CA SER A 28 -3.65 -5.89 3.41
C SER A 28 -3.51 -5.16 4.73
N LEU A 29 -2.63 -4.16 4.79
CA LEU A 29 -2.44 -3.34 6.00
C LEU A 29 -3.74 -2.71 6.50
N ARG A 30 -4.59 -2.23 5.59
CA ARG A 30 -5.93 -1.71 5.94
C ARG A 30 -6.82 -2.78 6.56
N ARG A 31 -6.80 -4.01 6.03
CA ARG A 31 -7.59 -5.12 6.61
C ARG A 31 -7.06 -5.50 7.98
N ASP A 32 -5.75 -5.55 8.14
CA ASP A 32 -5.10 -5.89 9.40
C ASP A 32 -5.47 -4.84 10.48
N ILE A 33 -5.46 -3.54 10.12
CA ILE A 33 -5.94 -2.45 10.99
C ILE A 33 -7.42 -2.61 11.38
N ASN A 34 -8.26 -3.16 10.51
CA ASN A 34 -9.68 -3.37 10.83
C ASN A 34 -9.95 -4.68 11.59
N ARG A 35 -9.01 -5.63 11.57
CA ARG A 35 -9.15 -6.95 12.17
C ARG A 35 -8.52 -7.03 13.55
N ASP A 36 -7.38 -6.38 13.73
CA ASP A 36 -6.62 -6.41 14.97
C ASP A 36 -7.15 -5.39 15.98
N ASN A 37 -6.82 -5.60 17.24
CA ASN A 37 -7.20 -4.70 18.34
C ASN A 37 -6.31 -3.44 18.32
N VAL A 38 -6.43 -2.65 17.26
CA VAL A 38 -5.57 -1.49 16.96
C VAL A 38 -5.57 -0.46 18.08
N ALA A 39 -6.61 -0.42 18.90
CA ALA A 39 -6.65 0.42 20.09
C ALA A 39 -5.50 0.14 21.08
N MET A 40 -5.04 -1.11 21.21
CA MET A 40 -3.87 -1.43 22.05
C MET A 40 -2.58 -0.90 21.41
N ILE A 41 -2.41 -1.11 20.10
CA ILE A 41 -1.25 -0.61 19.35
C ILE A 41 -1.18 0.91 19.44
N GLU A 42 -2.30 1.61 19.20
CA GLU A 42 -2.40 3.07 19.31
C GLU A 42 -1.99 3.56 20.69
N ARG A 43 -2.43 2.88 21.75
CA ARG A 43 -2.04 3.20 23.13
C ARG A 43 -0.54 3.02 23.35
N ASP A 44 0.04 1.92 22.88
CA ASP A 44 1.45 1.58 23.11
C ASP A 44 2.40 2.57 22.40
N ILE A 45 1.99 3.09 21.24
CA ILE A 45 2.76 4.09 20.47
C ILE A 45 2.36 5.54 20.78
N GLY A 46 1.47 5.76 21.76
CA GLY A 46 1.05 7.10 22.19
C GLY A 46 0.15 7.85 21.21
N LEU A 47 -0.55 7.15 20.32
CA LEU A 47 -1.57 7.73 19.44
C LEU A 47 -2.93 7.82 20.14
N ALA A 48 -3.72 8.82 19.74
CA ALA A 48 -5.11 8.90 20.16
C ALA A 48 -5.92 7.72 19.59
N PRO A 49 -6.88 7.14 20.33
CA PRO A 49 -7.72 6.06 19.84
C PRO A 49 -8.43 6.41 18.52
N GLY A 50 -8.44 5.45 17.60
CA GLY A 50 -9.00 5.56 16.26
C GLY A 50 -8.19 6.42 15.28
N SER A 51 -6.97 6.82 15.61
CA SER A 51 -6.11 7.59 14.71
C SER A 51 -5.63 6.77 13.52
N LEU A 52 -5.23 5.51 13.74
CA LEU A 52 -4.84 4.59 12.66
C LEU A 52 -6.06 4.20 11.82
N LEU A 53 -7.23 4.06 12.44
CA LEU A 53 -8.50 3.83 11.74
C LEU A 53 -8.91 5.04 10.88
N ARG A 54 -8.73 6.26 11.37
CA ARG A 54 -8.92 7.50 10.58
C ARG A 54 -7.92 7.57 9.42
N GLU A 55 -6.66 7.25 9.67
CA GLU A 55 -5.61 7.23 8.64
C GLU A 55 -5.94 6.22 7.54
N ALA A 56 -6.30 4.99 7.93
CA ALA A 56 -6.67 3.90 7.03
C ALA A 56 -7.91 4.19 6.16
N ASN A 57 -8.70 5.21 6.51
CA ASN A 57 -9.84 5.68 5.75
C ASN A 57 -9.51 6.73 4.69
N LYS A 58 -8.28 7.24 4.62
CA LYS A 58 -7.91 8.23 3.61
C LYS A 58 -7.89 7.61 2.19
N PRO A 59 -8.15 8.42 1.15
CA PRO A 59 -8.21 7.94 -0.25
C PRO A 59 -6.96 7.17 -0.69
N PHE A 60 -5.78 7.60 -0.23
CA PHE A 60 -4.49 6.94 -0.51
C PHE A 60 -4.49 5.44 -0.14
N TRP A 61 -5.13 5.06 0.96
CA TRP A 61 -5.17 3.67 1.44
C TRP A 61 -6.31 2.85 0.84
N ARG A 62 -7.26 3.49 0.15
CA ARG A 62 -8.40 2.83 -0.51
C ARG A 62 -8.08 2.34 -1.93
N SER A 63 -7.03 2.88 -2.57
CA SER A 63 -6.61 2.59 -3.95
C SER A 63 -5.61 1.44 -4.09
#